data_AF-F8EYM2-F1
#
_entry.id   AF-F8EYM2-F1
#
_cell.length_a   1.000
_cell.length_b   1.000
_cell.length_c   1.000
_cell.angle_alpha   90.00
_cell.angle_beta   90.00
_cell.angle_gamma   90.00
#
_symmetry.space_group_name_H-M   'P 1'
#
loop_
_entity.id
_entity.type
_entity.pdbx_description
1 polymer ?
#
loop_
_entity_poly.entity_id
_entity_poly.type
_entity_poly.pdbx_seq_one_letter_code
_entity_poly.pdbx_strand_id
1 'polypeptide(L)'
;MKRILFIITTILLSSEMFLFAQTNLDEPSIELPAIAVSQDPMVMESMTVSQITGERTLARDGAQVLPILWNLDPCDPSETLELTALLTLVQAAVPDSPQPMETETNLPSGVLNNPYYLESLRYKALAEDAFEYGDYDAAATYASEALKNAQLSDDYIALQLSIKSARDSLAAAKNRLEWASSIGADKTYPKQYTTAQTAYREAETALAEERWQDSLAASKRVFEALASVQQLAPLPAYYTVRPWATIKDCFWNISGYGFVYNDPTKWRILYEKNKAKLRQPNNPNLIHPGLVLEIPSIYGEIRDGMWVAGRAYAPLPKAK
;
A
#
# COMPACT_ATOMS: atom_id res chain seq x y z
N MET A 1 59.54 -32.22 4.78
CA MET A 1 59.05 -33.62 4.66
C MET A 1 57.75 -33.62 3.87
N LYS A 2 57.67 -34.50 2.87
CA LYS A 2 56.51 -34.94 2.06
C LYS A 2 55.64 -33.89 1.35
N ARG A 3 56.03 -33.67 0.09
CA ARG A 3 55.20 -33.28 -1.06
C ARG A 3 54.13 -34.36 -1.32
N ILE A 4 52.91 -33.97 -1.64
CA ILE A 4 51.94 -34.85 -2.31
C ILE A 4 51.66 -34.25 -3.68
N LEU A 5 51.91 -35.09 -4.67
CA LEU A 5 51.83 -34.91 -6.11
C LEU A 5 50.56 -35.65 -6.55
N PHE A 6 49.66 -34.99 -7.26
CA PHE A 6 48.71 -35.68 -8.15
C PHE A 6 48.65 -34.92 -9.46
N ILE A 7 48.85 -35.68 -10.54
CA ILE A 7 48.94 -35.26 -11.93
C ILE A 7 47.71 -35.84 -12.65
N ILE A 8 47.37 -35.22 -13.80
CA ILE A 8 46.60 -35.72 -14.96
C ILE A 8 45.07 -35.60 -14.73
N THR A 9 44.27 -34.94 -15.59
CA THR A 9 44.15 -35.18 -17.04
C THR A 9 43.55 -33.99 -17.79
N THR A 10 44.17 -33.66 -18.92
CA THR A 10 43.72 -32.77 -20.00
C THR A 10 42.56 -33.38 -20.76
N ILE A 11 41.45 -32.66 -20.98
CA ILE A 11 40.47 -32.95 -22.04
C ILE A 11 40.26 -31.69 -22.87
N LEU A 12 40.55 -31.83 -24.15
CA LEU A 12 40.45 -30.86 -25.23
C LEU A 12 39.21 -31.26 -26.05
N LEU A 13 38.20 -30.39 -26.16
CA LEU A 13 37.09 -30.46 -27.12
C LEU A 13 36.79 -28.98 -27.49
N SER A 14 37.36 -28.43 -28.56
CA SER A 14 36.85 -28.41 -29.94
C SER A 14 35.45 -27.81 -30.09
N SER A 15 35.42 -26.64 -30.74
CA SER A 15 34.43 -26.18 -31.72
C SER A 15 32.97 -26.02 -31.26
N GLU A 16 32.45 -24.79 -31.32
CA GLU A 16 31.56 -24.44 -32.44
C GLU A 16 31.35 -22.92 -32.57
N MET A 17 31.58 -22.44 -33.79
CA MET A 17 31.11 -21.18 -34.34
C MET A 17 29.66 -21.37 -34.82
N PHE A 18 28.77 -20.45 -34.45
CA PHE A 18 27.55 -20.06 -35.19
C PHE A 18 27.41 -18.55 -34.90
N LEU A 19 27.59 -17.58 -35.80
CA LEU A 19 27.10 -17.35 -37.16
C LEU A 19 25.57 -17.45 -37.29
N PHE A 20 24.87 -16.40 -36.84
CA PHE A 20 23.59 -15.95 -37.40
C PHE A 20 23.62 -14.41 -37.35
N ALA A 21 23.91 -13.76 -38.48
CA ALA A 21 22.92 -13.27 -39.45
C ALA A 21 22.36 -11.90 -39.02
N GLN A 22 23.01 -10.85 -39.53
CA GLN A 22 22.43 -9.53 -39.69
C GLN A 22 21.20 -9.64 -40.60
N THR A 23 20.06 -9.16 -40.15
CA THR A 23 18.97 -8.74 -41.02
C THR A 23 18.71 -7.27 -40.73
N ASN A 24 19.28 -6.43 -41.59
CA ASN A 24 18.71 -5.11 -41.89
C ASN A 24 17.28 -5.34 -42.36
N LEU A 25 16.33 -4.71 -41.69
CA LEU A 25 14.97 -4.55 -42.18
C LEU A 25 14.65 -3.06 -42.04
N ASP A 26 14.45 -2.45 -43.20
CA ASP A 26 14.20 -1.04 -43.42
C ASP A 26 12.94 -0.57 -42.66
N GLU A 27 13.10 0.45 -41.82
CA GLU A 27 12.00 1.24 -41.28
C GLU A 27 11.52 2.25 -42.36
N PRO A 28 10.23 2.30 -42.72
CA PRO A 28 9.72 3.39 -43.54
C PRO A 28 9.47 4.63 -42.68
N SER A 29 10.31 5.64 -42.89
CA SER A 29 10.15 7.01 -42.41
C SER A 29 8.79 7.60 -42.83
N ILE A 30 7.91 7.86 -41.85
CA ILE A 30 6.73 8.70 -42.06
C ILE A 30 7.12 10.13 -41.68
N GLU A 31 7.39 10.95 -42.70
CA GLU A 31 7.57 12.39 -42.58
C GLU A 31 6.22 13.06 -42.25
N LEU A 32 6.13 13.66 -41.06
CA LEU A 32 5.07 14.61 -40.71
C LEU A 32 5.59 16.03 -40.96
N PRO A 33 4.87 16.90 -41.70
CA PRO A 33 5.32 18.25 -41.98
C PRO A 33 5.24 19.13 -40.72
N ALA A 34 6.36 19.76 -40.40
CA ALA A 34 6.49 20.77 -39.36
C ALA A 34 5.63 22.00 -39.68
N ILE A 35 4.63 22.27 -38.85
CA ILE A 35 3.91 23.56 -38.82
C ILE A 35 4.78 24.53 -38.02
N ALA A 36 5.33 25.52 -38.72
CA ALA A 36 6.01 26.66 -38.13
C ALA A 36 5.04 27.52 -37.30
N VAL A 37 5.37 27.75 -36.03
CA VAL A 37 4.74 28.79 -35.21
C VAL A 37 5.80 29.82 -34.89
N SER A 38 5.67 31.00 -35.52
CA SER A 38 6.43 32.20 -35.19
C SER A 38 5.95 32.81 -33.87
N GLN A 39 6.92 33.20 -33.04
CA GLN A 39 6.89 34.23 -32.01
C GLN A 39 6.39 35.56 -32.65
N ASP A 40 5.70 36.52 -32.02
CA ASP A 40 5.85 37.12 -30.69
C ASP A 40 4.72 38.22 -30.51
N PRO A 41 4.68 39.12 -29.48
CA PRO A 41 3.52 39.31 -28.60
C PRO A 41 2.94 40.76 -28.56
N MET A 42 2.18 41.08 -27.49
CA MET A 42 1.58 42.38 -27.05
C MET A 42 0.08 42.53 -27.47
N VAL A 43 -0.85 43.13 -26.72
CA VAL A 43 -0.83 44.27 -25.78
C VAL A 43 -2.01 44.16 -24.77
N MET A 44 -1.83 44.75 -23.59
CA MET A 44 -2.83 45.00 -22.53
C MET A 44 -4.04 45.86 -22.95
N GLU A 45 -5.18 45.67 -22.29
CA GLU A 45 -6.08 46.74 -21.80
C GLU A 45 -7.17 46.09 -20.92
N SER A 46 -7.06 46.11 -19.59
CA SER A 46 -7.72 47.05 -18.67
C SER A 46 -9.18 47.38 -18.98
N MET A 47 -10.12 46.88 -18.17
CA MET A 47 -11.10 47.75 -17.51
C MET A 47 -11.84 47.03 -16.37
N THR A 48 -12.23 47.87 -15.41
CA THR A 48 -12.49 47.63 -14.00
C THR A 48 -13.98 47.49 -13.65
N VAL A 49 -14.22 46.74 -12.56
CA VAL A 49 -15.21 46.98 -11.48
C VAL A 49 -16.69 46.70 -11.77
N SER A 50 -17.23 45.73 -11.02
CA SER A 50 -18.32 45.98 -10.06
C SER A 50 -18.44 44.83 -9.07
N GLN A 51 -18.09 45.11 -7.80
CA GLN A 51 -18.41 44.28 -6.66
C GLN A 51 -19.86 44.56 -6.25
N ILE A 52 -20.69 43.52 -6.17
CA ILE A 52 -21.91 43.53 -5.36
C ILE A 52 -21.77 42.40 -4.35
N THR A 53 -21.71 42.81 -3.08
CA THR A 53 -21.61 41.99 -1.88
C THR A 53 -22.93 41.28 -1.62
N GLY A 54 -22.91 39.96 -1.53
CA GLY A 54 -24.02 39.13 -1.07
C GLY A 54 -23.51 37.90 -0.33
N GLU A 55 -23.61 37.96 1.00
CA GLU A 55 -23.71 36.85 1.96
C GLU A 55 -22.80 35.61 1.80
N ARG A 56 -21.72 35.58 2.59
CA ARG A 56 -20.84 34.41 2.77
C ARG A 56 -21.28 33.61 4.00
N THR A 57 -22.00 32.52 3.80
CA THR A 57 -22.12 31.42 4.77
C THR A 57 -21.37 30.19 4.25
N LEU A 58 -20.31 29.85 5.00
CA LEU A 58 -19.48 28.64 5.02
C LEU A 58 -19.81 27.52 4.02
N ALA A 59 -19.04 27.46 2.92
CA ALA A 59 -18.75 26.22 2.21
C ALA A 59 -17.24 26.01 2.19
N ARG A 60 -16.83 24.90 2.81
CA ARG A 60 -15.48 24.38 2.93
C ARG A 60 -15.06 23.86 1.56
N ASP A 61 -14.29 24.65 0.82
CA ASP A 61 -13.69 24.20 -0.44
C ASP A 61 -12.17 24.37 -0.38
N GLY A 62 -11.49 23.30 -0.74
CA GLY A 62 -10.08 23.11 -0.50
C GLY A 62 -9.73 21.63 -0.46
N ALA A 63 -10.12 20.91 -1.52
CA ALA A 63 -9.38 19.77 -2.09
C ALA A 63 -10.31 18.95 -2.98
N GLN A 64 -10.58 19.39 -4.22
CA GLN A 64 -10.96 18.46 -5.29
C GLN A 64 -10.47 18.97 -6.65
N VAL A 65 -9.26 18.56 -7.03
CA VAL A 65 -8.85 18.48 -8.44
C VAL A 65 -8.12 17.16 -8.63
N LEU A 66 -8.87 16.20 -9.19
CA LEU A 66 -8.48 14.93 -9.87
C LEU A 66 -7.92 13.75 -9.03
N PRO A 67 -8.16 12.47 -9.44
CA PRO A 67 -8.86 12.01 -10.65
C PRO A 67 -10.05 11.04 -10.39
N ILE A 68 -11.16 11.29 -11.09
CA ILE A 68 -12.16 10.28 -11.42
C ILE A 68 -11.58 9.49 -12.60
N LEU A 69 -11.08 8.28 -12.34
CA LEU A 69 -10.80 7.33 -13.41
C LEU A 69 -11.04 5.88 -12.98
N TRP A 70 -10.92 5.55 -11.67
CA TRP A 70 -11.14 4.18 -11.19
C TRP A 70 -11.55 4.10 -9.70
N ASN A 71 -12.61 4.80 -9.27
CA ASN A 71 -13.17 4.60 -7.92
C ASN A 71 -13.94 3.26 -7.85
N LEU A 72 -13.18 2.17 -7.73
CA LEU A 72 -13.65 0.90 -7.18
C LEU A 72 -12.92 0.73 -5.86
N ASP A 73 -13.67 0.64 -4.78
CA ASP A 73 -13.20 0.51 -3.40
C ASP A 73 -12.74 -0.94 -3.20
N PRO A 74 -11.45 -1.24 -2.91
CA PRO A 74 -10.91 -2.60 -2.91
C PRO A 74 -11.39 -3.47 -1.72
N CYS A 75 -12.36 -3.00 -0.92
CA CYS A 75 -12.85 -3.69 0.27
C CYS A 75 -14.05 -4.61 0.03
N ASP A 76 -14.69 -4.58 -1.15
CA ASP A 76 -15.83 -5.46 -1.43
C ASP A 76 -15.46 -6.60 -2.40
N PRO A 77 -15.34 -7.86 -1.91
CA PRO A 77 -15.06 -9.00 -2.78
C PRO A 77 -16.21 -9.32 -3.76
N SER A 78 -17.42 -8.77 -3.53
CA SER A 78 -18.57 -9.00 -4.41
C SER A 78 -18.37 -8.37 -5.80
N GLU A 79 -17.87 -7.14 -5.88
CA GLU A 79 -17.67 -6.43 -7.16
C GLU A 79 -16.57 -7.07 -8.03
N THR A 80 -15.53 -7.66 -7.41
CA THR A 80 -14.48 -8.39 -8.14
C THR A 80 -14.98 -9.69 -8.77
N LEU A 81 -16.01 -10.31 -8.19
CA LEU A 81 -16.66 -11.50 -8.74
C LEU A 81 -17.66 -11.13 -9.83
N GLU A 82 -18.32 -9.97 -9.74
CA GLU A 82 -19.25 -9.51 -10.79
C GLU A 82 -18.54 -9.21 -12.11
N LEU A 83 -17.32 -8.65 -12.06
CA LEU A 83 -16.53 -8.36 -13.27
C LEU A 83 -16.10 -9.62 -14.04
N THR A 84 -15.80 -10.73 -13.33
CA THR A 84 -15.45 -12.00 -13.97
C THR A 84 -16.68 -12.77 -14.45
N ALA A 85 -17.84 -12.58 -13.81
CA ALA A 85 -19.10 -13.19 -14.21
C ALA A 85 -19.78 -12.51 -15.42
N LEU A 86 -19.60 -11.19 -15.59
CA LEU A 86 -20.28 -10.44 -16.65
C LEU A 86 -19.78 -10.76 -18.07
N LEU A 87 -18.49 -11.02 -18.31
CA LEU A 87 -18.02 -11.30 -19.67
C LEU A 87 -18.26 -12.76 -20.13
N THR A 88 -18.37 -13.71 -19.19
CA THR A 88 -18.65 -15.12 -19.54
C THR A 88 -20.12 -15.36 -19.91
N LEU A 89 -21.03 -14.47 -19.51
CA LEU A 89 -22.46 -14.56 -19.87
C LEU A 89 -22.76 -14.08 -21.30
N VAL A 90 -21.92 -13.21 -21.87
CA VAL A 90 -22.10 -12.71 -23.25
C VAL A 90 -21.73 -13.76 -24.32
N GLN A 91 -20.91 -14.76 -23.98
CA GLN A 91 -20.34 -15.69 -24.95
C GLN A 91 -21.02 -17.06 -25.06
N ALA A 92 -22.07 -17.35 -24.28
CA ALA A 92 -22.60 -18.71 -24.15
C ALA A 92 -23.91 -19.04 -24.88
N ALA A 93 -24.60 -18.10 -25.54
CA ALA A 93 -25.92 -18.42 -26.11
C ALA A 93 -26.29 -17.62 -27.36
N VAL A 94 -26.30 -18.30 -28.52
CA VAL A 94 -27.38 -18.19 -29.53
C VAL A 94 -27.47 -19.56 -30.25
N PRO A 95 -28.67 -20.12 -30.56
CA PRO A 95 -30.03 -19.55 -30.51
C PRO A 95 -30.92 -20.27 -29.47
N ASP A 96 -31.93 -19.68 -28.83
CA ASP A 96 -33.23 -19.39 -29.46
C ASP A 96 -34.12 -18.56 -28.51
N SER A 97 -33.51 -17.70 -27.70
CA SER A 97 -34.25 -16.77 -26.84
C SER A 97 -33.53 -15.42 -26.88
N PRO A 98 -34.21 -14.33 -27.28
CA PRO A 98 -33.65 -13.00 -27.14
C PRO A 98 -33.52 -12.71 -25.65
N GLN A 99 -32.37 -13.07 -25.07
CA GLN A 99 -32.00 -12.46 -23.81
C GLN A 99 -31.85 -10.97 -24.09
N PRO A 100 -32.48 -10.09 -23.30
CA PRO A 100 -32.32 -8.67 -23.51
C PRO A 100 -30.83 -8.40 -23.46
N MET A 101 -30.29 -7.83 -24.53
CA MET A 101 -28.99 -7.15 -24.47
C MET A 101 -29.10 -6.24 -23.25
N GLU A 102 -28.44 -6.60 -22.15
CA GLU A 102 -28.36 -5.71 -21.01
C GLU A 102 -27.71 -4.46 -21.55
N THR A 103 -28.52 -3.40 -21.61
CA THR A 103 -28.20 -2.14 -22.26
C THR A 103 -26.84 -1.68 -21.75
N GLU A 104 -25.95 -1.32 -22.69
CA GLU A 104 -24.59 -0.79 -22.50
C GLU A 104 -24.47 0.35 -21.46
N THR A 105 -25.60 0.84 -20.96
CA THR A 105 -25.79 1.94 -20.01
C THR A 105 -25.19 1.73 -18.62
N ASN A 106 -24.73 0.54 -18.25
CA ASN A 106 -24.18 0.25 -16.90
C ASN A 106 -22.72 -0.24 -16.87
N LEU A 107 -21.99 -0.24 -18.00
CA LEU A 107 -20.58 -0.66 -17.98
C LEU A 107 -19.65 0.44 -17.44
N PRO A 108 -18.65 0.10 -16.61
CA PRO A 108 -17.68 1.08 -16.12
C PRO A 108 -16.86 1.67 -17.26
N SER A 109 -16.55 2.97 -17.16
CA SER A 109 -15.87 3.74 -18.22
C SER A 109 -14.53 3.14 -18.67
N GLY A 110 -13.83 2.45 -17.78
CA GLY A 110 -12.57 1.79 -18.11
C GLY A 110 -12.70 0.54 -18.99
N VAL A 111 -13.85 -0.14 -18.96
CA VAL A 111 -14.17 -1.22 -19.93
C VAL A 111 -14.59 -0.62 -21.26
N LEU A 112 -15.40 0.45 -21.23
CA LEU A 112 -15.83 1.15 -22.45
C LEU A 112 -14.66 1.75 -23.25
N ASN A 113 -13.60 2.18 -22.56
CA ASN A 113 -12.40 2.74 -23.19
C ASN A 113 -11.36 1.66 -23.57
N ASN A 114 -11.64 0.38 -23.36
CA ASN A 114 -10.72 -0.70 -23.72
C ASN A 114 -10.69 -0.88 -25.25
N PRO A 115 -9.52 -0.74 -25.93
CA PRO A 115 -9.45 -0.88 -27.37
C PRO A 115 -9.90 -2.26 -27.87
N TYR A 116 -9.61 -3.34 -27.13
CA TYR A 116 -10.02 -4.69 -27.50
C TYR A 116 -11.53 -4.90 -27.39
N TYR A 117 -12.15 -4.25 -26.41
CA TYR A 117 -13.60 -4.26 -26.26
C TYR A 117 -14.28 -3.56 -27.46
N LEU A 118 -13.82 -2.36 -27.81
CA LEU A 118 -14.32 -1.63 -28.97
C LEU A 118 -14.14 -2.42 -30.27
N GLU A 119 -13.01 -3.10 -30.43
CA GLU A 119 -12.74 -3.93 -31.60
C GLU A 119 -13.63 -5.18 -31.64
N SER A 120 -13.94 -5.79 -30.48
CA SER A 120 -14.89 -6.91 -30.39
C SER A 120 -16.29 -6.51 -30.84
N LEU A 121 -16.76 -5.31 -30.47
CA LEU A 121 -18.04 -4.76 -30.91
C LEU A 121 -18.04 -4.48 -32.41
N ARG A 122 -16.93 -3.96 -32.95
CA ARG A 122 -16.79 -3.72 -34.39
C ARG A 122 -16.90 -5.02 -35.19
N TYR A 123 -16.19 -6.08 -34.78
CA TYR A 123 -16.26 -7.37 -35.47
C TYR A 123 -17.60 -8.06 -35.31
N LYS A 124 -18.27 -7.88 -34.17
CA LYS A 124 -19.64 -8.35 -33.98
C LYS A 124 -20.58 -7.71 -35.01
N ALA A 125 -20.51 -6.38 -35.18
CA ALA A 125 -21.32 -5.68 -36.17
C ALA A 125 -21.02 -6.13 -37.61
N LEU A 126 -19.74 -6.37 -37.96
CA LEU A 126 -19.35 -6.92 -39.26
C LEU A 126 -19.86 -8.35 -39.49
N ALA A 127 -19.89 -9.17 -38.43
CA ALA A 127 -20.43 -10.53 -38.52
C ALA A 127 -21.95 -10.53 -38.75
N GLU A 128 -22.67 -9.63 -38.07
CA GLU A 128 -24.12 -9.44 -38.25
C GLU A 128 -24.44 -8.97 -39.68
N ASP A 129 -23.72 -7.96 -40.18
CA ASP A 129 -23.86 -7.45 -41.55
C ASP A 129 -23.59 -8.55 -42.60
N ALA A 130 -22.48 -9.28 -42.49
CA ALA A 130 -22.14 -10.38 -43.40
C ALA A 130 -23.19 -11.52 -43.37
N PHE A 131 -23.74 -11.81 -42.19
CA PHE A 131 -24.79 -12.81 -42.02
C PHE A 131 -26.09 -12.39 -42.71
N GLU A 132 -26.49 -11.11 -42.59
CA GLU A 132 -27.66 -10.54 -43.25
C GLU A 132 -27.51 -10.55 -44.79
N TYR A 133 -26.29 -10.33 -45.30
CA TYR A 133 -25.97 -10.44 -46.72
C TYR A 133 -25.89 -11.88 -47.24
N GLY A 134 -25.93 -12.88 -46.35
CA GLY A 134 -25.85 -14.30 -46.69
C GLY A 134 -24.42 -14.82 -46.94
N ASP A 135 -23.40 -14.03 -46.61
CA ASP A 135 -22.00 -14.47 -46.62
C ASP A 135 -21.65 -15.12 -45.28
N TYR A 136 -22.09 -16.38 -45.13
CA TYR A 136 -21.93 -17.12 -43.88
C TYR A 136 -20.46 -17.44 -43.54
N ASP A 137 -19.59 -17.57 -44.55
CA ASP A 137 -18.16 -17.85 -44.34
C ASP A 137 -17.45 -16.62 -43.76
N ALA A 138 -17.74 -15.42 -44.30
CA ALA A 138 -17.25 -14.16 -43.74
C ALA A 138 -17.84 -13.90 -42.34
N ALA A 139 -19.14 -14.14 -42.14
CA ALA A 139 -19.79 -13.99 -40.84
C ALA A 139 -19.14 -14.86 -39.77
N ALA A 140 -18.84 -16.13 -40.08
CA ALA A 140 -18.15 -17.04 -39.16
C ALA A 140 -16.74 -16.54 -38.81
N THR A 141 -16.02 -15.99 -39.80
CA THR A 141 -14.68 -15.43 -39.60
C THR A 141 -14.72 -14.22 -38.67
N TYR A 142 -15.59 -13.24 -38.94
CA TYR A 142 -15.75 -12.06 -38.10
C TYR A 142 -16.23 -12.39 -36.68
N ALA A 143 -17.14 -13.37 -36.53
CA ALA A 143 -17.56 -13.85 -35.21
C ALA A 143 -16.38 -14.44 -34.42
N SER A 144 -15.48 -15.17 -35.07
CA SER A 144 -14.27 -15.70 -34.43
C SER A 144 -13.30 -14.59 -34.00
N GLU A 145 -13.15 -13.52 -34.79
CA GLU A 145 -12.33 -12.35 -34.47
C GLU A 145 -12.94 -11.53 -33.33
N ALA A 146 -14.28 -11.39 -33.28
CA ALA A 146 -14.99 -10.76 -32.18
C ALA A 146 -14.72 -11.50 -30.86
N LEU A 147 -14.80 -12.83 -30.86
CA LEU A 147 -14.52 -13.66 -29.68
C LEU A 147 -13.07 -13.51 -29.22
N LYS A 148 -12.10 -13.54 -30.14
CA LYS A 148 -10.69 -13.33 -29.80
C LYS A 148 -10.45 -11.97 -29.15
N ASN A 149 -11.07 -10.91 -29.67
CA ASN A 149 -10.93 -9.57 -29.08
C ASN A 149 -11.64 -9.45 -27.72
N ALA A 150 -12.77 -10.15 -27.52
CA ALA A 150 -13.42 -10.22 -26.22
C ALA A 150 -12.51 -10.88 -25.17
N GLN A 151 -11.83 -11.98 -25.52
CA GLN A 151 -10.83 -12.61 -24.63
C GLN A 151 -9.63 -11.70 -24.33
N LEU A 152 -9.10 -11.01 -25.34
CA LEU A 152 -8.03 -10.03 -25.12
C LEU A 152 -8.48 -8.86 -24.23
N SER A 153 -9.75 -8.47 -24.34
CA SER A 153 -10.35 -7.48 -23.45
C SER A 153 -10.37 -7.95 -22.00
N ASP A 154 -10.80 -9.20 -21.75
CA ASP A 154 -10.78 -9.81 -20.41
C ASP A 154 -9.39 -9.83 -19.80
N ASP A 155 -8.40 -10.34 -20.55
CA ASP A 155 -7.02 -10.44 -20.09
C ASP A 155 -6.45 -9.07 -19.76
N TYR A 156 -6.75 -8.06 -20.58
CA TYR A 156 -6.35 -6.69 -20.34
C TYR A 156 -6.97 -6.13 -19.05
N ILE A 157 -8.27 -6.31 -18.85
CA ILE A 157 -8.98 -5.85 -17.65
C ILE A 157 -8.41 -6.52 -16.40
N ALA A 158 -8.20 -7.83 -16.45
CA ALA A 158 -7.61 -8.60 -15.36
C ALA A 158 -6.21 -8.08 -15.00
N LEU A 159 -5.38 -7.78 -16.01
CA LEU A 159 -4.06 -7.18 -15.80
C LEU A 159 -4.18 -5.80 -15.15
N GLN A 160 -5.01 -4.90 -15.68
CA GLN A 160 -5.19 -3.56 -15.12
C GLN A 160 -5.69 -3.60 -13.67
N LEU A 161 -6.59 -4.53 -13.35
CA LEU A 161 -7.08 -4.74 -11.98
C LEU A 161 -5.95 -5.23 -11.06
N SER A 162 -5.11 -6.16 -11.54
CA SER A 162 -3.95 -6.64 -10.77
C SER A 162 -2.97 -5.50 -10.45
N ILE A 163 -2.67 -4.66 -11.45
CA ILE A 163 -1.79 -3.49 -11.31
C ILE A 163 -2.38 -2.49 -10.30
N LYS A 164 -3.66 -2.16 -10.45
CA LYS A 164 -4.36 -1.25 -9.54
C LYS A 164 -4.31 -1.78 -8.10
N SER A 165 -4.72 -3.04 -7.90
CA SER A 165 -4.76 -3.66 -6.57
C SER A 165 -3.39 -3.66 -5.88
N ALA A 166 -2.31 -3.91 -6.63
CA ALA A 166 -0.94 -3.87 -6.11
C ALA A 166 -0.54 -2.44 -5.69
N ARG A 167 -0.82 -1.44 -6.53
CA ARG A 167 -0.52 -0.02 -6.23
C ARG A 167 -1.30 0.49 -5.03
N ASP A 168 -2.60 0.19 -4.97
CA ASP A 168 -3.47 0.59 -3.85
C ASP A 168 -3.01 -0.06 -2.54
N SER A 169 -2.67 -1.36 -2.58
CA SER A 169 -2.15 -2.08 -1.42
C SER A 169 -0.80 -1.52 -0.94
N LEU A 170 0.10 -1.17 -1.86
CA LEU A 170 1.39 -0.56 -1.53
C LEU A 170 1.22 0.83 -0.89
N ALA A 171 0.33 1.65 -1.45
CA ALA A 171 0.01 2.97 -0.89
C ALA A 171 -0.59 2.84 0.53
N ALA A 172 -1.51 1.89 0.73
CA ALA A 172 -2.06 1.61 2.04
C ALA A 172 -0.99 1.09 3.03
N ALA A 173 -0.07 0.24 2.58
CA ALA A 173 1.05 -0.26 3.38
C ALA A 173 2.00 0.86 3.81
N LYS A 174 2.29 1.81 2.90
CA LYS A 174 3.05 3.03 3.20
C LYS A 174 2.38 3.86 4.30
N ASN A 175 1.09 4.16 4.14
CA ASN A 175 0.31 4.91 5.13
C ASN A 175 0.34 4.21 6.51
N ARG A 176 0.25 2.87 6.53
CA ARG A 176 0.32 2.08 7.76
C ARG A 176 1.70 2.15 8.43
N LEU A 177 2.78 2.16 7.65
CA LEU A 177 4.15 2.35 8.16
C LEU A 177 4.38 3.77 8.69
N GLU A 178 3.86 4.78 8.01
CA GLU A 178 3.92 6.18 8.46
C GLU A 178 3.16 6.35 9.77
N TRP A 179 1.96 5.79 9.88
CA TRP A 179 1.22 5.71 11.15
C TRP A 179 2.05 5.02 12.24
N ALA A 180 2.65 3.87 11.94
CA ALA A 180 3.47 3.13 12.92
C ALA A 180 4.68 3.96 13.38
N SER A 181 5.30 4.71 12.48
CA SER A 181 6.39 5.65 12.80
C SER A 181 5.89 6.77 13.72
N SER A 182 4.73 7.37 13.40
CA SER A 182 4.16 8.50 14.17
C SER A 182 3.82 8.14 15.63
N ILE A 183 3.44 6.89 15.89
CA ILE A 183 3.17 6.41 17.26
C ILE A 183 4.44 5.93 17.98
N GLY A 184 5.61 5.96 17.34
CA GLY A 184 6.87 5.46 17.90
C GLY A 184 6.93 3.93 18.02
N ALA A 185 6.38 3.21 17.03
CA ALA A 185 6.43 1.75 16.99
C ALA A 185 7.86 1.22 16.79
N ASP A 186 8.75 2.01 16.17
CA ASP A 186 10.18 1.74 16.00
C ASP A 186 10.88 1.36 17.31
N LYS A 187 10.53 2.05 18.41
CA LYS A 187 11.16 1.83 19.73
C LYS A 187 10.49 0.74 20.56
N THR A 188 9.21 0.52 20.36
CA THR A 188 8.42 -0.35 21.27
C THR A 188 8.14 -1.71 20.67
N TYR A 189 8.00 -1.76 19.36
CA TYR A 189 7.81 -2.96 18.57
C TYR A 189 8.91 -3.05 17.52
N PRO A 190 10.21 -3.01 17.91
CA PRO A 190 11.31 -2.94 16.95
C PRO A 190 11.28 -4.13 15.99
N LYS A 191 10.95 -5.33 16.48
CA LYS A 191 10.84 -6.53 15.66
C LYS A 191 9.75 -6.40 14.59
N GLN A 192 8.55 -5.97 14.97
CA GLN A 192 7.42 -5.78 14.07
C GLN A 192 7.72 -4.68 13.06
N TYR A 193 8.26 -3.55 13.51
CA TYR A 193 8.58 -2.41 12.66
C TYR A 193 9.65 -2.75 11.61
N THR A 194 10.73 -3.44 12.00
CA THR A 194 11.76 -3.90 11.06
C THR A 194 11.20 -4.91 10.06
N THR A 195 10.37 -5.86 10.52
CA THR A 195 9.74 -6.85 9.63
C THR A 195 8.85 -6.16 8.59
N ALA A 196 8.02 -5.20 9.03
CA ALA A 196 7.16 -4.41 8.17
C ALA A 196 7.96 -3.56 7.16
N GLN A 197 9.07 -2.95 7.58
CA GLN A 197 9.92 -2.15 6.70
C GLN A 197 10.60 -3.01 5.62
N THR A 198 11.05 -4.22 5.95
CA THR A 198 11.61 -5.15 4.96
C THR A 198 10.56 -5.59 3.96
N ALA A 199 9.37 -5.99 4.42
CA ALA A 199 8.26 -6.39 3.54
C ALA A 199 7.82 -5.26 2.61
N TYR A 200 7.82 -4.01 3.08
CA TYR A 200 7.51 -2.85 2.24
C TYR A 200 8.56 -2.62 1.14
N ARG A 201 9.86 -2.75 1.44
CA ARG A 201 10.92 -2.66 0.41
C ARG A 201 10.78 -3.76 -0.64
N GLU A 202 10.49 -5.00 -0.21
CA GLU A 202 10.22 -6.11 -1.12
C GLU A 202 9.01 -5.81 -2.03
N ALA A 203 7.97 -5.18 -1.48
CA ALA A 203 6.79 -4.77 -2.25
C ALA A 203 7.11 -3.69 -3.30
N GLU A 204 7.96 -2.72 -2.95
CA GLU A 204 8.45 -1.70 -3.89
C GLU A 204 9.28 -2.32 -5.03
N THR A 205 10.20 -3.23 -4.70
CA THR A 205 11.00 -3.95 -5.71
C THR A 205 10.12 -4.80 -6.62
N ALA A 206 9.17 -5.56 -6.06
CA ALA A 206 8.25 -6.35 -6.84
C ALA A 206 7.38 -5.49 -7.77
N LEU A 207 6.95 -4.29 -7.33
CA LEU A 207 6.20 -3.36 -8.17
C LEU A 207 7.06 -2.82 -9.31
N ALA A 208 8.33 -2.48 -9.05
CA ALA A 208 9.27 -2.00 -10.05
C ALA A 208 9.64 -3.07 -11.10
N GLU A 209 9.61 -4.35 -10.71
CA GLU A 209 9.83 -5.51 -11.58
C GLU A 209 8.54 -6.04 -12.23
N GLU A 210 7.44 -5.30 -12.12
CA GLU A 210 6.12 -5.67 -12.68
C GLU A 210 5.53 -6.99 -12.14
N ARG A 211 6.00 -7.43 -10.98
CA ARG A 211 5.48 -8.61 -10.26
C ARG A 211 4.33 -8.19 -9.34
N TRP A 212 3.17 -7.92 -9.93
CA TRP A 212 1.99 -7.35 -9.23
C TRP A 212 1.51 -8.22 -8.06
N GLN A 213 1.44 -9.54 -8.27
CA GLN A 213 1.01 -10.48 -7.23
C GLN A 213 1.98 -10.53 -6.04
N ASP A 214 3.28 -10.50 -6.31
CA ASP A 214 4.31 -10.48 -5.27
C ASP A 214 4.28 -9.16 -4.48
N SER A 215 4.07 -8.03 -5.17
CA SER A 215 3.92 -6.72 -4.53
C SER A 215 2.69 -6.66 -3.62
N LEU A 216 1.56 -7.21 -4.08
CA LEU A 216 0.34 -7.36 -3.26
C LEU A 216 0.60 -8.24 -2.02
N ALA A 217 1.25 -9.39 -2.20
CA ALA A 217 1.55 -10.31 -1.10
C ALA A 217 2.53 -9.70 -0.08
N ALA A 218 3.56 -9.00 -0.54
CA ALA A 218 4.52 -8.29 0.31
C ALA A 218 3.85 -7.12 1.05
N SER A 219 2.96 -6.38 0.40
CA SER A 219 2.16 -5.31 1.03
C SER A 219 1.26 -5.88 2.14
N LYS A 220 0.61 -7.04 1.93
CA LYS A 220 -0.15 -7.75 2.97
C LYS A 220 0.70 -8.11 4.18
N ARG A 221 1.93 -8.58 3.96
CA ARG A 221 2.89 -8.89 5.04
C ARG A 221 3.23 -7.67 5.91
N VAL A 222 3.18 -6.45 5.36
CA VAL A 222 3.33 -5.20 6.16
C VAL A 222 2.19 -5.08 7.18
N PHE A 223 0.95 -5.32 6.77
CA PHE A 223 -0.21 -5.26 7.65
C PHE A 223 -0.17 -6.37 8.71
N GLU A 224 0.18 -7.59 8.33
CA GLU A 224 0.32 -8.72 9.25
C GLU A 224 1.39 -8.45 10.31
N ALA A 225 2.57 -7.94 9.90
CA ALA A 225 3.65 -7.57 10.82
C ALA A 225 3.22 -6.48 11.81
N LEU A 226 2.35 -5.55 11.37
CA LEU A 226 1.84 -4.45 12.18
C LEU A 226 0.47 -4.72 12.82
N ALA A 227 -0.06 -5.94 12.75
CA ALA A 227 -1.40 -6.28 13.26
C ALA A 227 -1.46 -6.18 14.79
N SER A 228 -0.39 -6.56 15.49
CA SER A 228 -0.31 -6.48 16.95
C SER A 228 0.05 -5.08 17.47
N VAL A 229 0.34 -4.13 16.58
CA VAL A 229 0.78 -2.78 16.96
C VAL A 229 -0.44 -1.95 17.32
N GLN A 230 -0.51 -1.54 18.59
CA GLN A 230 -1.59 -0.72 19.14
C GLN A 230 -1.16 0.75 19.25
N GLN A 231 -2.12 1.66 19.04
CA GLN A 231 -1.89 3.11 19.14
C GLN A 231 -1.52 3.55 20.56
N LEU A 232 -2.17 2.96 21.57
CA LEU A 232 -1.87 3.18 22.97
C LEU A 232 -1.18 1.94 23.51
N ALA A 233 0.04 2.09 24.04
CA ALA A 233 0.65 1.00 24.79
C ALA A 233 -0.12 0.75 26.10
N PRO A 234 -0.15 -0.49 26.59
CA PRO A 234 -0.41 -0.73 28.00
C PRO A 234 0.61 0.05 28.84
N LEU A 235 0.21 0.47 30.03
CA LEU A 235 1.08 1.21 30.93
C LEU A 235 2.39 0.43 31.16
N PRO A 236 3.55 1.09 31.27
CA PRO A 236 4.82 0.39 31.41
C PRO A 236 4.88 -0.35 32.75
N ALA A 237 5.27 -1.63 32.72
CA ALA A 237 5.54 -2.41 33.92
C ALA A 237 6.88 -2.02 34.56
N TYR A 238 7.82 -1.54 33.76
CA TYR A 238 9.17 -1.22 34.21
C TYR A 238 9.61 0.16 33.77
N TYR A 239 10.42 0.81 34.59
CA TYR A 239 10.99 2.12 34.32
C TYR A 239 12.47 2.17 34.73
N THR A 240 13.33 2.60 33.81
CA THR A 240 14.75 2.80 34.10
C THR A 240 14.96 4.21 34.64
N VAL A 241 15.51 4.30 35.85
CA VAL A 241 15.83 5.57 36.50
C VAL A 241 16.85 6.34 35.65
N ARG A 242 16.52 7.58 35.31
CA ARG A 242 17.35 8.49 34.54
C ARG A 242 18.26 9.32 35.47
N PRO A 243 19.30 9.97 34.93
CA PRO A 243 20.17 10.83 35.73
C PRO A 243 19.43 11.95 36.45
N TRP A 244 19.67 12.10 37.76
CA TRP A 244 19.09 13.17 38.58
C TRP A 244 19.40 14.55 37.99
N ALA A 245 20.64 14.77 37.53
CA ALA A 245 21.08 16.06 37.01
C ALA A 245 20.20 16.61 35.88
N THR A 246 19.57 15.72 35.09
CA THR A 246 18.74 16.11 33.94
C THR A 246 17.27 16.14 34.28
N ILE A 247 16.72 15.06 34.85
CA ILE A 247 15.27 14.88 35.02
C ILE A 247 14.83 14.98 36.48
N LYS A 248 15.78 14.96 37.42
CA LYS A 248 15.53 14.90 38.87
C LYS A 248 14.67 13.70 39.25
N ASP A 249 14.97 12.54 38.65
CA ASP A 249 14.31 11.29 38.99
C ASP A 249 14.52 11.00 40.48
N CYS A 250 13.40 10.91 41.21
CA CYS A 250 13.29 10.45 42.58
C CYS A 250 11.95 9.71 42.70
N PHE A 251 11.74 8.88 43.74
CA PHE A 251 10.49 8.10 43.85
C PHE A 251 9.23 8.97 43.77
N TRP A 252 9.29 10.17 44.35
CA TRP A 252 8.22 11.17 44.28
C TRP A 252 7.92 11.59 42.84
N ASN A 253 8.94 12.07 42.12
CA ASN A 253 8.78 12.54 40.74
C ASN A 253 8.39 11.41 39.77
N ILE A 254 8.96 10.22 39.95
CA ILE A 254 8.64 9.05 39.12
C ILE A 254 7.19 8.65 39.31
N SER A 255 6.68 8.65 40.54
CA SER A 255 5.27 8.33 40.83
C SER A 255 4.31 9.37 40.27
N GLY A 256 4.75 10.62 40.17
CA GLY A 256 4.00 11.71 39.55
C GLY A 256 3.84 11.60 38.04
N TYR A 257 4.59 10.75 37.34
CA TYR A 257 4.42 10.59 35.90
C TYR A 257 3.05 9.99 35.57
N GLY A 258 2.40 10.52 34.54
CA GLY A 258 1.07 10.05 34.10
C GLY A 258 1.05 8.58 33.68
N PHE A 259 2.17 8.08 33.15
CA PHE A 259 2.33 6.66 32.81
C PHE A 259 2.71 5.78 34.01
N VAL A 260 2.92 6.32 35.22
CA VAL A 260 3.21 5.55 36.45
C VAL A 260 1.96 5.52 37.31
N TYR A 261 1.72 6.56 38.12
CA TYR A 261 0.52 6.69 38.96
C TYR A 261 -0.22 8.01 38.82
N ASN A 262 0.35 8.97 38.08
CA ASN A 262 -0.14 10.35 38.00
C ASN A 262 -0.31 11.01 39.39
N ASP A 263 0.41 10.51 40.39
CA ASP A 263 0.25 10.90 41.79
C ASP A 263 1.57 10.71 42.53
N PRO A 264 2.29 11.81 42.83
CA PRO A 264 3.55 11.75 43.55
C PRO A 264 3.43 11.13 44.96
N THR A 265 2.26 11.21 45.60
CA THR A 265 2.07 10.71 46.98
C THR A 265 2.14 9.18 47.06
N LYS A 266 1.94 8.48 45.94
CA LYS A 266 2.02 7.02 45.83
C LYS A 266 3.45 6.47 45.73
N TRP A 267 4.46 7.32 45.93
CA TRP A 267 5.88 6.92 45.91
C TRP A 267 6.24 5.81 46.87
N ARG A 268 5.55 5.69 48.02
CA ARG A 268 5.81 4.62 49.00
C ARG A 268 5.55 3.25 48.41
N ILE A 269 4.50 3.11 47.59
CA ILE A 269 4.16 1.84 46.92
C ILE A 269 5.28 1.43 45.96
N LEU A 270 5.77 2.39 45.16
CA LEU A 270 6.88 2.15 44.25
C LEU A 270 8.18 1.78 44.98
N TYR A 271 8.46 2.46 46.10
CA TYR A 271 9.61 2.19 46.95
C TYR A 271 9.52 0.80 47.60
N GLU A 272 8.41 0.46 48.25
CA GLU A 272 8.23 -0.81 48.96
C GLU A 272 8.44 -2.02 48.03
N LYS A 273 7.93 -1.91 46.79
CA LYS A 273 8.11 -2.95 45.77
C LYS A 273 9.57 -3.10 45.32
N ASN A 274 10.33 -2.01 45.27
CA ASN A 274 11.69 -1.98 44.73
C ASN A 274 12.80 -1.86 45.78
N LYS A 275 12.47 -1.79 47.08
CA LYS A 275 13.45 -1.58 48.17
C LYS A 275 14.60 -2.58 48.17
N ALA A 276 14.32 -3.83 47.80
CA ALA A 276 15.31 -4.89 47.71
C ALA A 276 16.33 -4.70 46.59
N LYS A 277 16.01 -3.87 45.58
CA LYS A 277 16.90 -3.54 44.45
C LYS A 277 17.81 -2.34 44.76
N LEU A 278 17.57 -1.63 45.87
CA LEU A 278 18.35 -0.47 46.27
C LEU A 278 19.66 -0.90 46.92
N ARG A 279 20.72 -0.11 46.71
CA ARG A 279 21.99 -0.28 47.42
C ARG A 279 21.84 -0.10 48.93
N GLN A 280 20.97 0.81 49.34
CA GLN A 280 20.61 1.07 50.73
C GLN A 280 19.10 0.85 50.90
N PRO A 281 18.66 -0.37 51.25
CA PRO A 281 17.23 -0.70 51.33
C PRO A 281 16.42 0.12 52.35
N ASN A 282 17.09 0.79 53.29
CA ASN A 282 16.46 1.63 54.33
C ASN A 282 16.49 3.12 53.98
N ASN A 283 17.07 3.51 52.84
CA ASN A 283 17.20 4.91 52.43
C ASN A 283 16.45 5.17 51.11
N PRO A 284 15.18 5.64 51.17
CA PRO A 284 14.39 5.91 49.96
C PRO A 284 14.92 7.09 49.15
N ASN A 285 15.76 7.96 49.72
CA ASN A 285 16.26 9.14 49.01
C ASN A 285 17.39 8.82 48.04
N LEU A 286 18.04 7.65 48.20
CA LEU A 286 19.20 7.26 47.41
C LEU A 286 18.79 6.27 46.30
N ILE A 287 18.43 6.81 45.14
CA ILE A 287 18.27 6.04 43.91
C ILE A 287 19.39 6.35 42.93
N HIS A 288 19.85 5.35 42.19
CA HIS A 288 20.93 5.48 41.21
C HIS A 288 20.38 5.39 39.78
N PRO A 289 20.90 6.19 38.84
CA PRO A 289 20.59 6.07 37.42
C PRO A 289 20.91 4.67 36.89
N GLY A 290 20.11 4.17 35.96
CA GLY A 290 20.21 2.82 35.40
C GLY A 290 19.49 1.74 36.22
N LEU A 291 18.98 2.07 37.42
CA LEU A 291 18.15 1.16 38.19
C LEU A 291 16.82 0.90 37.48
N VAL A 292 16.44 -0.37 37.29
CA VAL A 292 15.15 -0.77 36.72
C VAL A 292 14.13 -0.97 37.83
N LEU A 293 13.17 -0.05 37.91
CA LEU A 293 12.04 -0.10 38.84
C LEU A 293 10.89 -0.90 38.21
N GLU A 294 10.27 -1.75 39.03
CA GLU A 294 9.01 -2.44 38.71
C GLU A 294 7.86 -1.61 39.29
N ILE A 295 6.88 -1.28 38.44
CA ILE A 295 5.74 -0.45 38.79
C ILE A 295 4.56 -1.39 39.09
N PRO A 296 4.18 -1.57 40.37
CA PRO A 296 3.04 -2.41 40.72
C PRO A 296 1.72 -1.75 40.29
N SER A 297 0.73 -2.57 39.91
CA SER A 297 -0.62 -2.08 39.59
C SER A 297 -1.37 -1.65 40.86
N ILE A 298 -2.05 -0.50 40.81
CA ILE A 298 -2.79 0.06 41.95
C ILE A 298 -4.31 -0.07 41.82
N TYR A 299 -4.82 -0.14 40.60
CA TYR A 299 -6.26 -0.19 40.29
C TYR A 299 -6.62 -1.46 39.48
N GLY A 300 -5.73 -2.44 39.46
CA GLY A 300 -5.87 -3.65 38.64
C GLY A 300 -5.59 -3.41 37.15
N GLU A 301 -4.89 -2.34 36.81
CA GLU A 301 -4.46 -2.07 35.44
C GLU A 301 -3.45 -3.11 34.94
N ILE A 302 -3.52 -3.43 33.65
CA ILE A 302 -2.52 -4.25 32.98
C ILE A 302 -1.32 -3.37 32.66
N ARG A 303 -0.15 -3.81 33.09
CA ARG A 303 1.12 -3.14 32.81
C ARG A 303 2.04 -4.12 32.09
N ASP A 304 2.68 -3.67 31.02
CA ASP A 304 3.58 -4.50 30.24
C ASP A 304 4.74 -3.68 29.65
N GLY A 305 5.86 -4.34 29.45
CA GLY A 305 7.05 -3.78 28.83
C GLY A 305 7.77 -2.71 29.65
N MET A 306 8.82 -2.18 29.01
CA MET A 306 9.62 -1.07 29.52
C MET A 306 9.02 0.27 29.08
N TRP A 307 9.19 1.30 29.89
CA TRP A 307 8.89 2.66 29.46
C TRP A 307 9.82 3.11 28.32
N VAL A 308 9.23 3.77 27.33
CA VAL A 308 9.87 4.29 26.13
C VAL A 308 9.57 5.77 26.01
N ALA A 309 10.62 6.58 25.82
CA ALA A 309 10.48 8.02 25.68
C ALA A 309 9.74 8.40 24.38
N GLY A 310 8.75 9.29 24.51
CA GLY A 310 7.96 9.82 23.38
C GLY A 310 6.75 8.97 23.01
N ARG A 311 6.44 7.90 23.76
CA ARG A 311 5.29 7.03 23.50
C ARG A 311 4.04 7.45 24.26
N ALA A 312 2.89 7.33 23.60
CA ALA A 312 1.58 7.45 24.24
C ALA A 312 1.21 6.13 24.94
N TYR A 313 0.82 6.26 26.21
CA TYR A 313 0.37 5.15 27.05
C TYR A 313 -1.12 5.30 27.36
N ALA A 314 -1.81 4.17 27.54
CA ALA A 314 -3.18 4.16 28.00
C ALA A 314 -3.30 4.93 29.33
N PRO A 315 -4.37 5.73 29.52
CA PRO A 315 -4.55 6.45 30.77
C PRO A 315 -4.79 5.47 31.92
N LEU A 316 -4.35 5.85 33.12
CA LEU A 316 -4.65 5.09 34.32
C LEU A 316 -6.17 5.02 34.55
N PRO A 317 -6.72 3.84 34.87
CA PRO A 317 -8.12 3.73 35.24
C PRO A 317 -8.36 4.51 36.54
N LYS A 318 -9.61 4.97 36.73
CA LYS A 318 -10.01 5.68 37.95
C LYS A 318 -10.10 4.70 39.12
N ALA A 319 -9.82 5.19 40.33
CA ALA A 319 -10.05 4.45 41.56
C ALA A 319 -11.52 4.00 41.61
N LYS A 320 -11.74 2.72 41.95
CA LYS A 320 -13.07 2.19 42.25
C LYS A 320 -13.56 2.67 43.60
#